data_AF-A0A2T5UQX8-F1
#
_entry.id   AF-A0A2T5UQX8-F1
#
_cell.length_a   1.000
_cell.length_b   1.000
_cell.length_c   1.000
_cell.angle_alpha   90.00
_cell.angle_beta   90.00
_cell.angle_gamma   90.00
#
_symmetry.space_group_name_H-M   'P 1'
#
loop_
_entity.id
_entity.type
_entity.pdbx_description
1 polymer ?
#
loop_
_entity_poly.entity_id
_entity_poly.type
_entity_poly.pdbx_seq_one_letter_code
_entity_poly.pdbx_strand_id
1 'polypeptide(L)' 'MAEKKIRIMSPRGLIIPKQIAGTEKDLCVEPHKPVSVPESYGRSLIENRFAVAYGAAGKSAEPQAATGETTG' A
#
# COMPACT_ATOMS: atom_id res chain seq x y z
N MET A 1 -10.93 -8.27 14.02
CA MET A 1 -10.65 -6.83 13.83
C MET A 1 -10.91 -6.51 12.36
N ALA A 2 -11.65 -5.47 12.04
CA ALA A 2 -11.93 -5.11 10.65
C ALA A 2 -10.64 -4.67 9.97
N GLU A 3 -10.14 -5.45 9.01
CA GLU A 3 -8.97 -5.09 8.21
C GLU A 3 -9.32 -3.84 7.39
N LYS A 4 -8.70 -2.71 7.75
CA LYS A 4 -8.81 -1.49 6.94
C LYS A 4 -8.23 -1.78 5.57
N LYS A 5 -8.98 -1.48 4.51
CA LYS A 5 -8.54 -1.63 3.12
C LYS A 5 -8.23 -0.26 2.54
N ILE A 6 -7.12 -0.15 1.82
CA ILE A 6 -6.76 1.04 1.05
C ILE A 6 -6.80 0.73 -0.44
N ARG A 7 -7.04 1.75 -1.25
CA ARG A 7 -6.92 1.65 -2.70
C ARG A 7 -5.53 2.09 -3.12
N ILE A 8 -4.86 1.26 -3.90
CA ILE A 8 -3.56 1.57 -4.50
C ILE A 8 -3.63 1.39 -6.01
N MET A 9 -2.73 2.02 -6.75
CA MET A 9 -2.48 1.75 -8.16
C MET A 9 -0.98 1.56 -8.39
N SER A 10 -0.58 0.63 -9.26
CA SER A 10 0.82 0.49 -9.69
C SER A 10 1.00 1.09 -11.08
N PRO A 11 2.01 1.93 -11.34
CA PRO A 11 2.30 2.44 -12.68
C PRO A 11 2.81 1.34 -13.64
N ARG A 12 3.32 0.22 -13.12
CA ARG A 12 3.89 -0.88 -13.91
C ARG A 12 3.03 -2.15 -13.91
N GLY A 13 1.88 -2.12 -13.23
CA GLY A 13 1.15 -3.32 -12.86
C GLY A 13 1.75 -4.00 -11.62
N LEU A 14 0.98 -4.89 -11.01
CA LEU A 14 1.33 -5.55 -9.75
C LEU A 14 0.72 -6.95 -9.74
N ILE A 15 1.43 -7.92 -9.17
CA ILE A 15 0.84 -9.22 -8.85
C ILE A 15 0.57 -9.23 -7.34
N ILE A 16 -0.70 -9.36 -6.96
CA ILE A 16 -1.09 -9.50 -5.55
C ILE A 16 -1.24 -10.99 -5.27
N PRO A 17 -0.53 -11.53 -4.26
CA PRO A 17 -0.65 -12.92 -3.88
C PRO A 17 -2.09 -13.26 -3.49
N LYS A 18 -2.54 -14.45 -3.87
CA LYS A 18 -3.91 -14.94 -3.59
C LYS A 18 -4.32 -14.85 -2.10
N GLN A 19 -3.37 -15.08 -1.20
CA GLN A 19 -3.57 -14.99 0.25
C GLN A 19 -3.89 -13.57 0.74
N ILE A 20 -3.39 -12.55 0.03
CA ILE A 20 -3.62 -11.14 0.35
C ILE A 20 -4.87 -10.61 -0.35
N ALA A 21 -5.11 -11.05 -1.58
CA ALA A 21 -6.29 -10.69 -2.35
C ALA A 21 -7.57 -11.40 -1.85
N GLY A 22 -7.43 -12.47 -1.05
CA GLY A 22 -8.56 -13.31 -0.63
C GLY A 22 -9.17 -14.10 -1.78
N THR A 23 -8.39 -14.36 -2.83
CA THR A 23 -8.80 -15.08 -4.05
C THR A 23 -8.16 -16.46 -4.08
N GLU A 24 -8.66 -17.35 -4.95
CA GLU A 24 -8.06 -18.68 -5.15
C GLU A 24 -6.77 -18.65 -5.99
N LYS A 25 -6.57 -17.56 -6.75
CA LYS A 25 -5.45 -17.35 -7.67
C LYS A 25 -4.82 -15.97 -7.46
N ASP A 26 -3.56 -15.84 -7.84
CA ASP A 26 -2.86 -14.56 -7.77
C ASP A 26 -3.53 -13.53 -8.66
N LEU A 27 -3.72 -12.34 -8.12
CA LEU A 27 -4.43 -11.26 -8.78
C LEU A 27 -3.42 -10.39 -9.53
N CYS A 28 -3.38 -10.53 -10.85
CA CYS A 28 -2.65 -9.61 -11.72
C CYS A 28 -3.44 -8.31 -11.90
N VAL A 29 -2.86 -7.21 -11.42
CA VAL A 29 -3.37 -5.86 -11.53
C VAL A 29 -2.65 -5.16 -12.67
N GLU A 30 -3.43 -4.66 -13.62
CA GLU A 30 -2.92 -3.91 -14.76
C GLU A 30 -2.30 -2.57 -14.34
N PRO A 31 -1.37 -2.02 -15.13
CA PRO A 31 -0.81 -0.70 -14.87
C PRO A 31 -1.91 0.36 -14.78
N HIS A 32 -1.78 1.27 -13.82
CA HIS A 32 -2.72 2.34 -13.49
C HIS A 32 -4.12 1.87 -13.07
N LYS A 33 -4.34 0.58 -12.87
CA LYS A 33 -5.63 0.05 -12.39
C LYS A 33 -5.71 0.16 -10.87
N PRO A 34 -6.71 0.85 -10.30
CA PRO A 34 -6.88 0.93 -8.87
C PRO A 34 -7.38 -0.40 -8.29
N VAL A 35 -6.73 -0.88 -7.23
CA VAL A 35 -7.03 -2.13 -6.54
C VAL A 35 -7.16 -1.91 -5.04
N SER A 36 -8.10 -2.60 -4.41
CA SER A 36 -8.29 -2.54 -2.94
C SER A 36 -7.49 -3.66 -2.28
N VAL A 37 -6.59 -3.29 -1.38
CA VAL A 37 -5.74 -4.22 -0.62
C VAL A 37 -5.80 -3.90 0.88
N PRO A 38 -5.42 -4.84 1.76
CA PRO A 38 -5.24 -4.53 3.17
C PRO A 38 -4.27 -3.36 3.39
N GLU A 39 -4.57 -2.48 4.35
CA GLU A 39 -3.80 -1.25 4.62
C GLU A 39 -2.31 -1.53 4.85
N SER A 40 -1.98 -2.54 5.67
CA SER A 40 -0.58 -2.92 5.92
C SER A 40 0.15 -3.30 4.63
N TYR A 41 -0.47 -4.12 3.79
CA TYR A 41 0.13 -4.56 2.53
C TYR A 41 0.28 -3.37 1.55
N GLY A 42 -0.78 -2.59 1.39
CA GLY A 42 -0.77 -1.43 0.50
C GLY A 42 0.23 -0.37 0.93
N ARG A 43 0.40 -0.11 2.24
CA ARG A 43 1.44 0.78 2.75
C ARG A 43 2.84 0.30 2.42
N SER A 44 3.15 -0.98 2.66
CA SER A 44 4.46 -1.53 2.30
C SER A 44 4.75 -1.38 0.80
N LEU A 45 3.75 -1.58 -0.06
CA LEU A 45 3.92 -1.35 -1.51
C LEU A 45 4.16 0.13 -1.86
N ILE A 46 3.54 1.06 -1.15
CA ILE A 46 3.76 2.50 -1.33
C ILE A 46 5.15 2.90 -0.84
N GLU A 47 5.56 2.45 0.34
CA GLU A 47 6.87 2.72 0.94
C GLU A 47 8.01 2.23 0.05
N ASN A 48 7.85 1.05 -0.55
CA ASN A 48 8.80 0.47 -1.48
C ASN A 48 8.67 1.01 -2.92
N ARG A 49 7.81 2.00 -3.17
CA ARG A 49 7.54 2.62 -4.48
C ARG A 49 7.06 1.65 -5.58
N PHE A 50 6.47 0.53 -5.20
CA PHE A 50 5.80 -0.39 -6.13
C PHE A 50 4.40 0.08 -6.51
N ALA A 51 3.73 0.83 -5.63
CA ALA A 51 2.39 1.37 -5.87
C ALA A 51 2.24 2.78 -5.28
N VAL A 52 1.13 3.44 -5.60
CA VAL A 52 0.74 4.73 -5.05
C VAL A 52 -0.70 4.68 -4.54
N ALA A 53 -1.02 5.45 -3.52
CA ALA A 53 -2.39 5.52 -3.00
C ALA A 53 -3.34 6.11 -4.05
N TYR A 54 -4.46 5.43 -4.30
CA TYR A 54 -5.49 5.87 -5.24
C TYR A 54 -6.72 6.36 -4.48
N GLY A 55 -7.08 7.63 -4.65
CA GLY A 55 -8.26 8.23 -4.02
C GLY A 55 -8.07 8.67 -2.57
N ALA A 56 -6.84 8.78 -2.07
CA ALA A 56 -6.57 9.44 -0.80
C ALA A 56 -6.56 10.97 -0.96
N ALA A 57 -7.74 11.55 -1.20
CA ALA A 57 -7.95 12.95 -0.88
C ALA A 57 -8.01 13.07 0.65
N GLY A 58 -6.88 13.39 1.27
CA GLY A 58 -6.82 13.85 2.66
C GLY A 58 -6.59 12.76 3.71
N LYS A 59 -5.33 12.36 3.89
CA LYS A 59 -4.68 12.48 5.21
C LYS A 59 -3.18 12.27 5.08
N SER A 60 -2.44 13.35 5.35
CA SER A 60 -1.00 13.39 5.52
C SER A 60 -0.48 12.17 6.30
N ALA A 61 0.54 11.51 5.75
CA ALA A 61 1.53 10.81 6.54
C ALA A 61 2.82 11.62 6.41
N GLU A 62 2.85 12.68 7.20
CA GLU A 62 4.05 13.33 7.69
C GLU A 62 5.00 12.28 8.28
N PRO A 63 6.32 12.35 8.04
CA PRO A 63 7.28 11.43 8.65
C PRO A 63 7.39 11.70 10.16
N GLN A 64 6.68 10.93 10.98
CA GLN A 64 7.02 10.72 12.39
C GLN A 64 7.72 9.36 12.50
N ALA A 65 8.81 9.15 13.21
CA ALA A 65 9.89 9.98 13.75
C ALA A 65 10.89 8.92 14.24
N ALA A 66 12.14 8.93 13.77
CA ALA A 66 13.22 8.24 14.46
C ALA A 66 13.98 9.30 15.26
N THR A 67 13.58 9.46 16.53
CA THR A 67 14.34 10.17 17.55
C THR A 67 15.51 9.29 17.98
N GLY A 68 16.70 9.91 18.02
CA GLY A 68 17.94 9.47 18.64
C GLY A 68 19.03 10.40 18.09
N GLU A 69 19.80 11.18 18.84
CA GLU A 69 20.12 11.20 20.26
C GLU A 69 20.71 12.60 20.58
N THR A 70 20.68 12.99 21.85
CA THR A 70 21.16 14.26 22.39
C THR A 70 22.58 14.10 22.97
N THR A 71 23.33 15.21 23.04
CA THR A 71 24.51 15.48 23.92
C THR A 71 25.91 15.20 23.36
N GLY A 72 26.78 16.22 23.45
CA GLY A 72 28.23 16.18 23.27
C GLY A 72 28.83 17.55 22.98
#